data_AF-A0A1I7UTY0-F1
#
_entry.id   AF-A0A1I7UTY0-F1
#
_cell.length_a   1.000
_cell.length_b   1.000
_cell.length_c   1.000
_cell.angle_alpha   90.00
_cell.angle_beta   90.00
_cell.angle_gamma   90.00
#
_symmetry.space_group_name_H-M   'P 1'
#
loop_
_entity.id
_entity.type
_entity.pdbx_description
1 polymer ?
#
loop_
_entity_poly.entity_id
_entity_poly.type
_entity_poly.pdbx_seq_one_letter_code
_entity_poly.pdbx_strand_id
1 'polypeptide(L)'
;MTTTMTTFPLFHLPLVAMEHVLSMMNPYELMDLTKTSSSAKRAVKNFRRTKPKFRVTLVISTEPRIYIFGNKESWIYSWTTEAAGAQQSTFDNTFSIENYNFIFSNDPIEEFMRVYESIREVLKCRDPSVAFKLDSYPCQNKMITDWIRSQHDSIASIEVRNDGRGFFDDLKYFFNNITVTECVLLIVSGYEDDFQLEFPTSPSLYIEDARFIGYEQLLRMKNPRIFLHRHSLTDQETNGFLKSWMACESHLELEYFNINVSGPEAMEVIMDLPHEETPDSKAIKKEFSHPKVKNGFDIRRCDGKVATVCYGNYIDKHRFFMITH
;
A
#
# COMPACT_ATOMS: atom_id res chain seq x y z
N MET A 1 -32.29 -5.90 -44.63
CA MET A 1 -32.94 -6.51 -43.46
C MET A 1 -32.37 -5.86 -42.22
N THR A 2 -33.14 -4.99 -41.57
CA THR A 2 -32.77 -4.37 -40.30
C THR A 2 -33.11 -5.35 -39.18
N THR A 3 -32.09 -5.95 -38.57
CA THR A 3 -32.25 -6.81 -37.40
C THR A 3 -32.77 -5.94 -36.26
N THR A 4 -34.06 -6.06 -35.92
CA THR A 4 -34.62 -5.43 -34.72
C THR A 4 -33.96 -6.07 -33.51
N MET A 5 -32.99 -5.39 -32.90
CA MET A 5 -32.45 -5.81 -31.62
C MET A 5 -33.56 -5.78 -30.57
N THR A 6 -33.96 -6.96 -30.11
CA THR A 6 -34.91 -7.10 -29.01
C THR A 6 -34.30 -6.53 -27.74
N THR A 7 -34.95 -5.53 -27.14
CA THR A 7 -34.49 -4.89 -25.90
C THR A 7 -34.62 -5.87 -24.74
N PHE A 8 -33.54 -6.11 -23.99
CA PHE A 8 -33.59 -6.94 -22.79
C PHE A 8 -34.07 -6.11 -21.58
N PRO A 9 -35.25 -6.39 -21.01
CA PRO A 9 -35.85 -5.55 -19.97
C PRO A 9 -35.28 -5.90 -18.59
N LEU A 10 -33.98 -5.63 -18.36
CA LEU A 10 -33.24 -5.98 -17.13
C LEU A 10 -33.99 -5.66 -15.83
N PHE A 11 -34.61 -4.48 -15.75
CA PHE A 11 -35.30 -4.00 -14.55
C PHE A 11 -36.75 -4.51 -14.40
N HIS A 12 -37.24 -5.31 -15.35
CA HIS A 12 -38.51 -6.03 -15.23
C HIS A 12 -38.32 -7.46 -14.71
N LEU A 13 -37.07 -7.91 -14.54
CA LEU A 13 -36.78 -9.21 -13.96
C LEU A 13 -37.13 -9.24 -12.46
N PRO A 14 -37.48 -10.41 -11.90
CA PRO A 14 -37.50 -10.61 -10.46
C PRO A 14 -36.16 -10.22 -9.83
N LEU A 15 -36.19 -9.68 -8.61
CA LEU A 15 -35.01 -9.11 -7.93
C LEU A 15 -33.79 -10.04 -7.98
N VAL A 16 -33.96 -11.32 -7.66
CA VAL A 16 -32.86 -12.31 -7.63
C VAL A 16 -32.23 -12.50 -9.01
N ALA A 17 -33.05 -12.54 -10.08
CA ALA A 17 -32.56 -12.69 -11.45
C ALA A 17 -31.82 -11.42 -11.92
N MET A 18 -32.35 -10.23 -11.61
CA MET A 18 -31.67 -8.97 -11.88
C MET A 18 -30.32 -8.89 -11.16
N GLU A 19 -30.28 -9.22 -9.87
CA GLU A 19 -29.04 -9.23 -9.09
C GLU A 19 -28.02 -10.23 -9.62
N HIS A 20 -28.48 -11.39 -10.11
CA HIS A 20 -27.60 -12.36 -10.75
C HIS A 20 -26.96 -11.78 -12.02
N VAL A 21 -27.73 -11.11 -12.88
CA VAL A 21 -27.19 -10.41 -14.06
C VAL A 21 -26.17 -9.35 -13.67
N LEU A 22 -26.50 -8.49 -12.69
CA LEU A 22 -25.58 -7.46 -12.20
C LEU A 22 -24.30 -8.06 -11.57
N SER A 23 -24.35 -9.28 -11.02
CA SER A 23 -23.19 -9.95 -10.41
C SER A 23 -22.14 -10.41 -11.43
N MET A 24 -22.61 -10.70 -12.65
CA MET A 24 -21.80 -11.17 -13.77
C MET A 24 -21.13 -10.02 -14.52
N MET A 25 -21.71 -8.82 -14.46
CA MET A 25 -21.15 -7.65 -15.12
C MET A 25 -19.81 -7.21 -14.51
N ASN A 26 -18.91 -6.77 -15.39
CA ASN A 26 -17.64 -6.16 -15.00
C ASN A 26 -17.81 -4.67 -14.61
N PRO A 27 -16.80 -4.03 -14.00
CA PRO A 27 -16.86 -2.62 -13.62
C PRO A 27 -17.20 -1.68 -14.77
N TYR A 28 -16.66 -1.86 -15.98
CA TYR A 28 -16.97 -0.99 -17.12
C TYR A 28 -18.44 -1.10 -17.52
N GLU A 29 -18.96 -2.32 -17.64
CA GLU A 29 -20.36 -2.59 -17.96
C GLU A 29 -21.30 -2.03 -16.89
N LEU A 30 -20.95 -2.18 -15.61
CA LEU A 30 -21.72 -1.60 -14.50
C LEU A 30 -21.73 -0.07 -14.59
N MET A 31 -20.59 0.56 -14.86
CA MET A 31 -20.49 2.01 -15.01
C MET A 31 -21.29 2.50 -16.22
N ASP A 32 -21.22 1.81 -17.36
CA ASP A 32 -22.00 2.16 -18.55
C ASP A 32 -23.50 1.94 -18.35
N LEU A 33 -23.89 0.86 -17.66
CA LEU A 33 -25.28 0.64 -17.26
C LEU A 33 -25.81 1.80 -16.40
N THR A 34 -25.00 2.35 -15.49
CA THR A 34 -25.45 3.51 -14.68
C THR A 34 -25.70 4.77 -15.49
N LYS A 35 -25.10 4.91 -16.68
CA LYS A 35 -25.32 6.05 -17.58
C LYS A 35 -26.61 5.94 -18.37
N THR A 36 -27.23 4.76 -18.43
CA THR A 36 -28.46 4.54 -19.23
C THR A 36 -29.71 5.16 -18.62
N SER A 37 -29.83 5.20 -17.29
CA SER A 37 -30.96 5.83 -16.58
C SER A 37 -30.69 6.01 -15.09
N SER A 38 -31.44 6.91 -14.44
CA SER A 38 -31.39 7.10 -12.98
C SER A 38 -31.84 5.85 -12.20
N SER A 39 -32.82 5.10 -12.74
CA SER A 39 -33.25 3.81 -12.20
C SER A 39 -32.14 2.77 -12.25
N ALA A 40 -31.41 2.69 -13.37
CA ALA A 40 -30.26 1.80 -13.51
C ALA A 40 -29.14 2.14 -12.53
N LYS A 41 -28.77 3.42 -12.42
CA LYS A 41 -27.80 3.90 -11.44
C LYS A 41 -28.20 3.50 -10.01
N ARG A 42 -29.48 3.66 -9.65
CA ARG A 42 -30.00 3.29 -8.33
C ARG A 42 -29.92 1.79 -8.07
N ALA A 43 -30.31 0.97 -9.05
CA ALA A 43 -30.27 -0.49 -8.94
C ALA A 43 -28.83 -1.00 -8.73
N VAL A 44 -27.88 -0.54 -9.54
CA VAL A 44 -26.46 -0.90 -9.41
C VAL A 44 -25.90 -0.47 -8.05
N LYS A 45 -26.14 0.78 -7.64
CA LYS A 45 -25.69 1.30 -6.33
C LYS A 45 -26.20 0.47 -5.16
N ASN A 46 -27.48 0.15 -5.15
CA ASN A 46 -28.10 -0.63 -4.09
C ASN A 46 -27.53 -2.04 -4.02
N PHE A 47 -27.35 -2.67 -5.18
CA PHE A 47 -26.79 -4.01 -5.30
C PHE A 47 -25.31 -4.07 -4.86
N ARG A 48 -24.48 -3.09 -5.24
CA ARG A 48 -23.06 -3.04 -4.84
C ARG A 48 -22.86 -2.71 -3.38
N ARG A 49 -23.75 -1.91 -2.78
CA ARG A 49 -23.73 -1.63 -1.33
C ARG A 49 -23.89 -2.90 -0.49
N THR A 50 -24.74 -3.83 -0.91
CA THR A 50 -24.99 -5.08 -0.17
C THR A 50 -24.02 -6.19 -0.54
N LYS A 51 -23.46 -6.16 -1.76
CA LYS A 51 -22.53 -7.18 -2.27
C LYS A 51 -21.26 -6.54 -2.82
N PRO A 52 -20.42 -5.92 -1.97
CA PRO A 52 -19.14 -5.36 -2.42
C PRO A 52 -18.28 -6.48 -3.02
N LYS A 53 -17.64 -6.18 -4.16
CA LYS A 53 -16.84 -7.16 -4.93
C LYS A 53 -15.47 -6.63 -5.31
N PHE A 54 -15.34 -5.31 -5.41
CA PHE A 54 -14.18 -4.67 -6.01
C PHE A 54 -13.34 -3.97 -4.96
N ARG A 55 -12.02 -4.07 -5.12
CA ARG A 55 -11.04 -3.22 -4.46
C ARG A 55 -10.55 -2.17 -5.45
N VAL A 56 -10.02 -1.06 -4.93
CA VAL A 56 -9.52 0.02 -5.77
C VAL A 56 -8.14 0.47 -5.34
N THR A 57 -7.26 0.69 -6.33
CA THR A 57 -5.99 1.40 -6.13
C THR A 57 -5.99 2.64 -7.01
N LEU A 58 -5.70 3.77 -6.39
CA LEU A 58 -5.50 5.06 -7.04
C LEU A 58 -4.01 5.25 -7.27
N VAL A 59 -3.58 5.33 -8.52
CA VAL A 59 -2.18 5.63 -8.88
C VAL A 59 -2.14 7.04 -9.40
N ILE A 60 -1.47 7.92 -8.66
CA ILE A 60 -1.32 9.34 -8.97
C ILE A 60 0.14 9.54 -9.37
N SER A 61 0.36 9.53 -10.67
CA SER A 61 1.65 9.75 -11.32
C SER A 61 1.43 10.57 -12.60
N THR A 62 2.46 10.80 -13.41
CA THR A 62 2.36 11.55 -14.68
C THR A 62 1.20 11.09 -15.56
N GLU A 63 0.93 9.79 -15.57
CA GLU A 63 -0.26 9.20 -16.17
C GLU A 63 -1.10 8.56 -15.05
N PRO A 64 -2.11 9.27 -14.52
CA PRO A 64 -2.87 8.78 -13.39
C PRO A 64 -3.74 7.60 -13.82
N ARG A 65 -3.94 6.66 -12.90
CA ARG A 65 -4.66 5.40 -13.17
C ARG A 65 -5.56 5.00 -12.02
N ILE A 66 -6.76 4.54 -12.34
CA ILE A 66 -7.65 3.88 -11.37
C ILE A 66 -7.67 2.40 -11.69
N TYR A 67 -7.13 1.59 -10.78
CA TYR A 67 -7.21 0.14 -10.86
C TYR A 67 -8.42 -0.34 -10.07
N ILE A 68 -9.31 -1.08 -10.73
CA ILE A 68 -10.42 -1.78 -10.09
C ILE A 68 -10.11 -3.27 -10.14
N PHE A 69 -9.92 -3.89 -8.98
CA PHE A 69 -9.55 -5.31 -8.88
C PHE A 69 -10.79 -6.17 -8.65
N GLY A 70 -10.98 -7.16 -9.53
CA GLY A 70 -11.83 -8.31 -9.30
C GLY A 70 -11.04 -9.49 -8.73
N ASN A 71 -11.50 -10.71 -8.99
CA ASN A 71 -10.85 -11.93 -8.49
C ASN A 71 -9.61 -12.33 -9.31
N LYS A 72 -9.75 -12.40 -10.64
CA LYS A 72 -8.68 -12.80 -11.59
C LYS A 72 -8.45 -11.77 -12.71
N GLU A 73 -9.15 -10.66 -12.62
CA GLU A 73 -9.19 -9.62 -13.65
C GLU A 73 -9.11 -8.26 -12.97
N SER A 74 -8.49 -7.31 -13.65
CA SER A 74 -8.46 -5.92 -13.28
C SER A 74 -8.94 -5.04 -14.44
N TRP A 75 -9.49 -3.88 -14.09
CA TRP A 75 -9.96 -2.88 -15.03
C TRP A 75 -9.30 -1.55 -14.68
N ILE A 76 -8.58 -0.99 -15.66
CA ILE A 76 -7.71 0.17 -15.47
C ILE A 76 -8.19 1.32 -16.34
N TYR A 77 -8.69 2.39 -15.71
CA TYR A 77 -8.78 3.67 -16.39
C TYR A 77 -7.40 4.34 -16.33
N SER A 78 -6.84 4.71 -17.48
CA SER A 78 -5.51 5.32 -17.57
C SER A 78 -5.60 6.61 -18.38
N TRP A 79 -5.23 7.74 -17.79
CA TRP A 79 -5.24 9.02 -18.50
C TRP A 79 -3.87 9.35 -19.05
N THR A 80 -3.83 9.82 -20.28
CA THR A 80 -2.63 10.26 -20.98
C THR A 80 -2.88 11.56 -21.73
N THR A 81 -1.83 12.35 -21.92
CA THR A 81 -1.87 13.57 -22.74
C THR A 81 -1.55 13.27 -24.21
N GLU A 82 -1.39 12.00 -24.60
CA GLU A 82 -1.12 11.60 -25.98
C GLU A 82 -2.41 11.13 -26.68
N ALA A 83 -2.89 11.91 -27.67
CA ALA A 83 -4.15 11.64 -28.35
C ALA A 83 -4.19 10.30 -29.10
N ALA A 84 -3.03 9.81 -29.56
CA ALA A 84 -2.91 8.49 -30.19
C ALA A 84 -3.04 7.33 -29.19
N GLY A 85 -3.01 7.61 -27.88
CA GLY A 85 -3.08 6.62 -26.82
C GLY A 85 -4.49 6.18 -26.45
N ALA A 86 -5.56 6.85 -26.90
CA ALA A 86 -6.93 6.52 -26.49
C ALA A 86 -7.43 5.23 -27.15
N GLN A 87 -7.44 4.12 -26.39
CA GLN A 87 -7.86 2.81 -26.87
C GLN A 87 -8.20 1.87 -25.71
N GLN A 88 -8.94 0.80 -26.01
CA GLN A 88 -9.09 -0.33 -25.10
C GLN A 88 -8.07 -1.41 -25.45
N SER A 89 -7.48 -2.04 -24.43
CA SER A 89 -6.50 -3.11 -24.63
C SER A 89 -6.56 -4.10 -23.47
N THR A 90 -6.33 -5.38 -23.77
CA THR A 90 -6.29 -6.44 -22.77
C THR A 90 -4.92 -7.09 -22.78
N PHE A 91 -4.30 -7.18 -21.61
CA PHE A 91 -3.01 -7.84 -21.41
C PHE A 91 -3.21 -9.06 -20.51
N ASP A 92 -2.69 -10.21 -20.94
CA ASP A 92 -2.69 -11.44 -20.15
C ASP A 92 -1.34 -11.56 -19.43
N ASN A 93 -1.34 -11.28 -18.13
CA ASN A 93 -0.17 -11.46 -17.27
C ASN A 93 -0.27 -12.82 -16.56
N THR A 94 0.86 -13.40 -16.17
CA THR A 94 0.96 -14.73 -15.52
C THR A 94 -0.01 -14.93 -14.34
N PHE A 95 -0.45 -13.86 -13.68
CA PHE A 95 -1.28 -13.89 -12.48
C PHE A 95 -2.69 -13.30 -12.66
N SER A 96 -2.95 -12.51 -13.70
CA SER A 96 -4.24 -11.83 -13.90
C SER A 96 -4.40 -11.24 -15.30
N ILE A 97 -5.65 -11.08 -15.74
CA ILE A 97 -5.99 -10.35 -16.96
C ILE A 97 -6.18 -8.87 -16.64
N GLU A 98 -5.51 -7.98 -17.36
CA GLU A 98 -5.62 -6.53 -17.18
C GLU A 98 -6.32 -5.88 -18.37
N ASN A 99 -7.44 -5.20 -18.12
CA ASN A 99 -8.24 -4.52 -19.13
C ASN A 99 -8.07 -3.01 -19.04
N TYR A 100 -7.26 -2.44 -19.91
CA TYR A 100 -6.99 -1.01 -19.98
C TYR A 100 -8.03 -0.29 -20.82
N ASN A 101 -8.47 0.85 -20.30
CA ASN A 101 -9.15 1.89 -21.04
C ASN A 101 -8.30 3.15 -20.97
N PHE A 102 -7.50 3.37 -22.02
CA PHE A 102 -6.68 4.56 -22.15
C PHE A 102 -7.54 5.73 -22.62
N ILE A 103 -7.44 6.84 -21.91
CA ILE A 103 -8.26 8.03 -22.09
C ILE A 103 -7.32 9.21 -22.35
N PHE A 104 -7.51 9.87 -23.49
CA PHE A 104 -6.85 11.15 -23.75
C PHE A 104 -7.52 12.26 -22.94
N SER A 105 -6.73 13.07 -22.24
CA SER A 105 -7.22 14.28 -21.56
C SER A 105 -6.15 15.38 -21.54
N ASN A 106 -6.59 16.63 -21.65
CA ASN A 106 -5.75 17.81 -21.43
C ASN A 106 -5.56 18.13 -19.94
N ASP A 107 -6.44 17.60 -19.07
CA ASP A 107 -6.31 17.69 -17.62
C ASP A 107 -6.50 16.29 -16.98
N PRO A 108 -5.48 15.42 -17.07
CA PRO A 108 -5.57 14.02 -16.63
C PRO A 108 -5.98 13.86 -15.17
N ILE A 109 -5.49 14.73 -14.29
CA ILE A 109 -5.69 14.58 -12.84
C ILE A 109 -7.09 15.03 -12.42
N GLU A 110 -7.61 16.13 -12.98
CA GLU A 110 -8.98 16.55 -12.71
C GLU A 110 -10.00 15.53 -13.22
N GLU A 111 -9.79 15.00 -14.43
CA GLU A 111 -10.65 13.95 -14.98
C GLU A 111 -10.59 12.65 -14.18
N PHE A 112 -9.39 12.24 -13.76
CA PHE A 112 -9.18 11.11 -12.86
C PHE A 112 -10.00 11.26 -11.57
N MET A 113 -9.94 12.43 -10.93
CA MET A 113 -10.68 12.71 -9.69
C MET A 113 -12.19 12.57 -9.90
N ARG A 114 -12.72 13.21 -10.95
CA ARG A 114 -14.14 13.17 -11.31
C ARG A 114 -14.66 11.76 -11.61
N VAL A 115 -13.86 10.97 -12.36
CA VAL A 115 -14.23 9.59 -12.70
C VAL A 115 -14.16 8.70 -11.45
N TYR A 116 -13.19 8.90 -10.57
CA TYR A 116 -13.14 8.16 -9.32
C TYR A 116 -14.35 8.42 -8.42
N GLU A 117 -14.80 9.67 -8.30
CA GLU A 117 -16.00 10.00 -7.52
C GLU A 117 -17.22 9.21 -8.01
N SER A 118 -17.38 9.09 -9.33
CA SER A 118 -18.43 8.28 -9.95
C SER A 118 -18.26 6.79 -9.64
N ILE A 119 -17.05 6.25 -9.78
CA ILE A 119 -16.74 4.84 -9.48
C ILE A 119 -17.01 4.53 -8.01
N ARG A 120 -16.51 5.36 -7.09
CA ARG A 120 -16.69 5.23 -5.65
C ARG A 120 -18.17 5.29 -5.27
N GLU A 121 -18.93 6.21 -5.87
CA GLU A 121 -20.36 6.35 -5.63
C GLU A 121 -21.13 5.06 -5.98
N VAL A 122 -20.75 4.41 -7.10
CA VAL A 122 -21.46 3.28 -7.70
C VAL A 122 -20.99 1.93 -7.18
N LEU A 123 -19.69 1.67 -7.22
CA LEU A 123 -19.12 0.34 -6.96
C LEU A 123 -18.94 0.04 -5.47
N LYS A 124 -18.97 1.07 -4.61
CA LYS A 124 -18.83 0.93 -3.15
C LYS A 124 -17.60 0.11 -2.75
N CYS A 125 -16.47 0.36 -3.43
CA CYS A 125 -15.19 -0.26 -3.12
C CYS A 125 -14.81 0.04 -1.66
N ARG A 126 -14.29 -0.96 -0.96
CA ARG A 126 -13.79 -0.85 0.41
C ARG A 126 -12.27 -0.80 0.40
N ASP A 127 -11.71 -0.25 1.48
CA ASP A 127 -10.28 -0.34 1.81
C ASP A 127 -9.39 0.09 0.64
N PRO A 128 -9.53 1.37 0.19
CA PRO A 128 -8.80 1.86 -0.97
C PRO A 128 -7.30 1.87 -0.70
N SER A 129 -6.52 1.67 -1.74
CA SER A 129 -5.07 1.90 -1.72
C SER A 129 -4.71 3.12 -2.57
N VAL A 130 -3.63 3.82 -2.20
CA VAL A 130 -3.14 4.98 -2.94
C VAL A 130 -1.65 4.81 -3.20
N ALA A 131 -1.22 4.94 -4.45
CA ALA A 131 0.17 5.12 -4.84
C ALA A 131 0.35 6.55 -5.36
N PHE A 132 1.16 7.35 -4.70
CA PHE A 132 1.32 8.78 -4.99
C PHE A 132 2.77 9.14 -5.28
N LYS A 133 3.04 9.57 -6.51
CA LYS A 133 4.34 10.08 -6.94
C LYS A 133 4.36 11.62 -6.87
N LEU A 134 5.00 12.16 -5.82
CA LEU A 134 4.93 13.59 -5.46
C LEU A 134 5.49 14.54 -6.52
N ASP A 135 6.48 14.09 -7.29
CA ASP A 135 7.11 14.87 -8.36
C ASP A 135 6.28 14.89 -9.66
N SER A 136 5.14 14.19 -9.72
CA SER A 136 4.29 14.17 -10.93
C SER A 136 3.43 15.42 -11.09
N TYR A 137 2.90 15.98 -9.98
CA TYR A 137 2.06 17.17 -9.98
C TYR A 137 2.48 18.14 -8.87
N PRO A 138 3.71 18.70 -8.94
CA PRO A 138 4.34 19.43 -7.84
C PRO A 138 3.47 20.56 -7.26
N CYS A 139 2.82 21.34 -8.13
CA CYS A 139 1.98 22.47 -7.72
C CYS A 139 0.60 22.05 -7.17
N GLN A 140 0.23 20.77 -7.28
CA GLN A 140 -1.10 20.28 -6.94
C GLN A 140 -1.10 19.25 -5.80
N ASN A 141 0.07 18.93 -5.21
CA ASN A 141 0.19 17.91 -4.18
C ASN A 141 -0.77 18.10 -3.00
N LYS A 142 -0.91 19.35 -2.52
CA LYS A 142 -1.86 19.69 -1.44
C LYS A 142 -3.32 19.50 -1.87
N MET A 143 -3.69 19.98 -3.06
CA MET A 143 -5.04 19.79 -3.63
C MET A 143 -5.38 18.30 -3.76
N ILE A 144 -4.44 17.50 -4.26
CA ILE A 144 -4.59 16.05 -4.38
C ILE A 144 -4.75 15.39 -3.00
N THR A 145 -3.94 15.79 -2.02
CA THR A 145 -4.03 15.30 -0.63
C THR A 145 -5.41 15.60 -0.03
N ASP A 146 -5.87 16.84 -0.16
CA ASP A 146 -7.16 17.29 0.36
C ASP A 146 -8.31 16.55 -0.33
N TRP A 147 -8.20 16.33 -1.63
CA TRP A 147 -9.15 15.53 -2.38
C TRP A 147 -9.19 14.09 -1.87
N ILE A 148 -8.04 13.39 -1.74
CA ILE A 148 -8.00 12.01 -1.21
C ILE A 148 -8.68 11.92 0.15
N ARG A 149 -8.35 12.84 1.05
CA ARG A 149 -8.95 12.95 2.39
C ARG A 149 -10.47 13.15 2.31
N SER A 150 -10.96 13.96 1.38
CA SER A 150 -12.40 14.17 1.20
C SER A 150 -13.13 12.91 0.68
N GLN A 151 -12.42 11.99 0.03
CA GLN A 151 -12.99 10.76 -0.49
C GLN A 151 -13.08 9.65 0.57
N HIS A 152 -12.16 9.57 1.53
CA HIS A 152 -12.16 8.46 2.50
C HIS A 152 -11.67 8.92 3.87
N ASP A 153 -12.37 8.50 4.92
CA ASP A 153 -11.95 8.74 6.30
C ASP A 153 -10.60 8.05 6.62
N SER A 154 -10.33 6.92 5.96
CA SER A 154 -9.09 6.17 6.08
C SER A 154 -8.72 5.45 4.78
N ILE A 155 -7.42 5.30 4.55
CA ILE A 155 -6.83 4.54 3.44
C ILE A 155 -6.24 3.24 4.00
N ALA A 156 -6.40 2.13 3.28
CA ALA A 156 -5.87 0.85 3.71
C ALA A 156 -4.34 0.83 3.59
N SER A 157 -3.86 1.01 2.36
CA SER A 157 -2.44 1.00 2.06
C SER A 157 -2.03 2.23 1.25
N ILE A 158 -0.88 2.79 1.61
CA ILE A 158 -0.29 3.95 0.93
C ILE A 158 1.10 3.59 0.45
N GLU A 159 1.40 3.97 -0.78
CA GLU A 159 2.73 4.02 -1.34
C GLU A 159 3.04 5.46 -1.74
N VAL A 160 4.12 6.04 -1.23
CA VAL A 160 4.58 7.37 -1.64
C VAL A 160 5.94 7.25 -2.30
N ARG A 161 6.06 7.78 -3.52
CA ARG A 161 7.31 7.85 -4.29
C ARG A 161 7.71 9.29 -4.55
N ASN A 162 9.02 9.51 -4.64
CA ASN A 162 9.56 10.78 -5.14
C ASN A 162 10.98 10.55 -5.68
N ASP A 163 11.20 10.92 -6.95
CA ASP A 163 12.52 10.86 -7.59
C ASP A 163 13.23 12.24 -7.56
N GLY A 164 12.50 13.32 -7.25
CA GLY A 164 12.99 14.70 -7.23
C GLY A 164 13.41 15.21 -5.84
N ARG A 165 13.88 16.46 -5.79
CA ARG A 165 14.14 17.19 -4.53
C ARG A 165 13.09 18.26 -4.29
N GLY A 166 12.91 18.68 -3.03
CA GLY A 166 12.03 19.79 -2.66
C GLY A 166 10.57 19.41 -2.36
N PHE A 167 10.27 18.12 -2.19
CA PHE A 167 8.91 17.61 -1.93
C PHE A 167 8.66 17.22 -0.47
N PHE A 168 9.58 17.56 0.43
CA PHE A 168 9.53 17.15 1.83
C PHE A 168 8.39 17.80 2.61
N ASP A 169 8.05 19.05 2.31
CA ASP A 169 6.89 19.74 2.90
C ASP A 169 5.58 19.13 2.41
N ASP A 170 5.50 18.73 1.14
CA ASP A 170 4.35 18.01 0.60
C ASP A 170 4.21 16.63 1.23
N LEU A 171 5.32 15.92 1.45
CA LEU A 171 5.35 14.63 2.13
C LEU A 171 4.84 14.74 3.58
N LYS A 172 5.32 15.74 4.32
CA LYS A 172 4.84 16.04 5.68
C LYS A 172 3.36 16.40 5.67
N TYR A 173 2.94 17.26 4.74
CA TYR A 173 1.53 17.64 4.60
C TYR A 173 0.66 16.43 4.32
N PHE A 174 1.08 15.55 3.42
CA PHE A 174 0.36 14.33 3.07
C PHE A 174 0.14 13.43 4.29
N PHE A 175 1.21 13.06 5.00
CA PHE A 175 1.11 12.16 6.16
C PHE A 175 0.40 12.77 7.38
N ASN A 176 0.47 14.09 7.55
CA ASN A 176 -0.28 14.79 8.62
C ASN A 176 -1.79 14.86 8.35
N ASN A 177 -2.24 14.66 7.11
CA ASN A 177 -3.65 14.82 6.72
C ASN A 177 -4.34 13.49 6.36
N ILE A 178 -3.62 12.37 6.32
CA ILE A 178 -4.17 11.07 5.90
C ILE A 178 -4.08 10.05 7.02
N THR A 179 -5.17 9.33 7.25
CA THR A 179 -5.21 8.17 8.17
C THR A 179 -4.97 6.88 7.41
N VAL A 180 -4.07 6.05 7.91
CA VAL A 180 -3.70 4.75 7.30
C VAL A 180 -4.03 3.62 8.24
N THR A 181 -4.62 2.55 7.71
CA THR A 181 -5.14 1.43 8.54
C THR A 181 -4.37 0.13 8.39
N GLU A 182 -3.57 -0.05 7.34
CA GLU A 182 -2.81 -1.29 7.13
C GLU A 182 -1.32 -1.03 6.92
N CYS A 183 -0.95 -0.32 5.85
CA CYS A 183 0.44 -0.30 5.37
C CYS A 183 0.86 1.05 4.79
N VAL A 184 2.08 1.47 5.12
CA VAL A 184 2.79 2.58 4.49
C VAL A 184 4.08 2.07 3.84
N LEU A 185 4.26 2.35 2.56
CA LEU A 185 5.48 2.13 1.79
C LEU A 185 6.04 3.47 1.32
N LEU A 186 7.23 3.83 1.80
CA LEU A 186 7.92 5.07 1.46
C LEU A 186 9.14 4.79 0.58
N ILE A 187 9.07 5.21 -0.67
CA ILE A 187 10.15 5.12 -1.67
C ILE A 187 10.57 6.54 -2.04
N VAL A 188 11.13 7.24 -1.06
CA VAL A 188 11.64 8.61 -1.19
C VAL A 188 13.11 8.59 -0.80
N SER A 189 13.94 9.39 -1.45
CA SER A 189 15.38 9.48 -1.16
C SER A 189 15.87 10.92 -1.26
N GLY A 190 17.13 11.16 -0.93
CA GLY A 190 17.76 12.48 -1.08
C GLY A 190 17.28 13.53 -0.07
N TYR A 191 16.87 13.08 1.12
CA TYR A 191 16.47 13.91 2.26
C TYR A 191 17.50 15.02 2.56
N GLU A 192 16.99 16.15 3.01
CA GLU A 192 17.81 17.21 3.60
C GLU A 192 18.42 16.74 4.92
N ASP A 193 19.53 17.38 5.32
CA ASP A 193 20.12 17.16 6.64
C ASP A 193 19.07 17.49 7.73
N ASP A 194 19.06 16.70 8.80
CA ASP A 194 18.11 16.81 9.92
C ASP A 194 16.61 16.67 9.53
N PHE A 195 16.31 16.10 8.36
CA PHE A 195 14.92 15.80 7.99
C PHE A 195 14.26 14.87 9.02
N GLN A 196 13.08 15.27 9.48
CA GLN A 196 12.25 14.50 10.40
C GLN A 196 10.84 14.36 9.83
N LEU A 197 10.26 13.18 10.03
CA LEU A 197 8.91 12.86 9.60
C LEU A 197 8.22 12.03 10.68
N GLU A 198 7.09 12.52 11.16
CA GLU A 198 6.19 11.75 11.99
C GLU A 198 5.27 10.93 11.08
N PHE A 199 5.23 9.62 11.29
CA PHE A 199 4.41 8.72 10.49
C PHE A 199 3.01 8.61 11.06
N PRO A 200 1.98 8.42 10.21
CA PRO A 200 0.67 8.04 10.71
C PRO A 200 0.79 6.70 11.44
N THR A 201 0.00 6.53 12.50
CA THR A 201 -0.10 5.25 13.20
C THR A 201 -0.64 4.21 12.21
N SER A 202 0.23 3.34 11.72
CA SER A 202 -0.10 2.30 10.74
C SER A 202 0.48 0.96 11.22
N PRO A 203 -0.22 -0.17 11.01
CA PRO A 203 0.29 -1.47 11.42
C PRO A 203 1.64 -1.84 10.79
N SER A 204 1.82 -1.55 9.50
CA SER A 204 3.07 -1.82 8.79
C SER A 204 3.69 -0.57 8.19
N LEU A 205 5.01 -0.44 8.37
CA LEU A 205 5.80 0.64 7.82
C LEU A 205 7.03 0.08 7.11
N TYR A 206 7.13 0.38 5.82
CA TYR A 206 8.23 0.01 4.93
C TYR A 206 8.88 1.28 4.39
N ILE A 207 10.18 1.44 4.59
CA ILE A 207 10.92 2.62 4.15
C ILE A 207 12.15 2.16 3.37
N GLU A 208 12.22 2.54 2.10
CA GLU A 208 13.28 2.11 1.18
C GLU A 208 14.60 2.88 1.39
N ASP A 209 14.52 4.12 1.89
CA ASP A 209 15.67 4.92 2.31
C ASP A 209 15.38 5.53 3.69
N ALA A 210 15.84 4.85 4.73
CA ALA A 210 15.59 5.18 6.12
C ALA A 210 16.75 5.95 6.77
N ARG A 211 17.67 6.54 5.99
CA ARG A 211 18.85 7.26 6.53
C ARG A 211 18.52 8.43 7.44
N PHE A 212 17.33 9.02 7.27
CA PHE A 212 16.86 10.13 8.09
C PHE A 212 16.32 9.67 9.46
N ILE A 213 16.05 8.36 9.63
CA ILE A 213 15.59 7.82 10.90
C ILE A 213 16.82 7.61 11.80
N GLY A 214 16.97 8.49 12.77
CA GLY A 214 17.93 8.34 13.86
C GLY A 214 17.43 7.40 14.96
N TYR A 215 18.34 6.99 15.84
CA TYR A 215 18.04 6.08 16.96
C TYR A 215 16.90 6.57 17.86
N GLU A 216 16.94 7.85 18.26
CA GLU A 216 15.88 8.45 19.10
C GLU A 216 14.51 8.46 18.41
N GLN A 217 14.48 8.63 17.09
CA GLN A 217 13.24 8.59 16.33
C GLN A 217 12.71 7.15 16.26
N LEU A 218 13.59 6.17 16.02
CA LEU A 218 13.23 4.75 16.03
C LEU A 218 12.52 4.38 17.34
N LEU A 219 13.11 4.71 18.50
CA LEU A 219 12.55 4.37 19.81
C LEU A 219 11.15 4.96 20.09
N ARG A 220 10.80 6.07 19.43
CA ARG A 220 9.47 6.71 19.56
C ARG A 220 8.41 6.07 18.67
N MET A 221 8.81 5.30 17.66
CA MET A 221 7.89 4.66 16.73
C MET A 221 7.06 3.58 17.43
N LYS A 222 5.80 3.43 16.99
CA LYS A 222 4.83 2.50 17.61
C LYS A 222 4.27 1.48 16.63
N ASN A 223 4.76 1.47 15.39
CA ASN A 223 4.30 0.56 14.35
C ASN A 223 4.66 -0.88 14.76
N PRO A 224 3.69 -1.81 14.78
CA PRO A 224 3.94 -3.23 15.06
C PRO A 224 4.92 -3.88 14.08
N ARG A 225 4.95 -3.42 12.82
CA ARG A 225 5.78 -4.03 11.76
C ARG A 225 6.61 -2.97 11.08
N ILE A 226 7.93 -3.03 11.25
CA ILE A 226 8.87 -2.00 10.80
C ILE A 226 9.93 -2.65 9.89
N PHE A 227 10.08 -2.08 8.69
CA PHE A 227 11.04 -2.52 7.69
C PHE A 227 11.82 -1.30 7.20
N LEU A 228 13.09 -1.21 7.59
CA LEU A 228 13.97 -0.09 7.25
C LEU A 228 15.08 -0.57 6.32
N HIS A 229 15.09 -0.05 5.09
CA HIS A 229 16.17 -0.22 4.13
C HIS A 229 17.06 1.01 4.14
N ARG A 230 18.35 0.83 3.87
CA ARG A 230 19.35 1.92 3.82
C ARG A 230 19.17 2.87 5.02
N HIS A 231 19.41 2.39 6.23
CA HIS A 231 19.36 3.22 7.45
C HIS A 231 20.77 3.66 7.86
N SER A 232 20.82 4.58 8.83
CA SER A 232 22.08 5.09 9.42
C SER A 232 22.40 4.49 10.79
N LEU A 233 21.56 3.60 11.32
CA LEU A 233 21.77 2.95 12.62
C LEU A 233 23.08 2.14 12.65
N THR A 234 23.83 2.31 13.73
CA THR A 234 25.00 1.51 14.07
C THR A 234 24.61 0.17 14.69
N ASP A 235 25.56 -0.77 14.71
CA ASP A 235 25.37 -2.06 15.36
C ASP A 235 25.14 -1.88 16.88
N GLN A 236 25.79 -0.89 17.51
CA GLN A 236 25.56 -0.53 18.91
C GLN A 236 24.16 0.05 19.16
N GLU A 237 23.66 0.92 18.28
CA GLU A 237 22.29 1.44 18.39
C GLU A 237 21.26 0.33 18.19
N THR A 238 21.52 -0.62 17.29
CA THR A 238 20.65 -1.79 17.11
C THR A 238 20.66 -2.68 18.37
N ASN A 239 21.82 -2.91 18.99
CA ASN A 239 21.91 -3.57 20.29
C ASN A 239 21.13 -2.81 21.38
N GLY A 240 21.26 -1.49 21.42
CA GLY A 240 20.53 -0.61 22.34
C GLY A 240 19.01 -0.71 22.18
N PHE A 241 18.54 -0.74 20.94
CA PHE A 241 17.14 -0.96 20.60
C PHE A 241 16.63 -2.31 21.16
N LEU A 242 17.39 -3.40 20.98
CA LEU A 242 17.00 -4.71 21.53
C LEU A 242 16.98 -4.69 23.06
N LYS A 243 17.95 -4.04 23.71
CA LYS A 243 17.98 -3.88 25.17
C LYS A 243 16.76 -3.10 25.67
N SER A 244 16.39 -2.01 25.00
CA SER A 244 15.19 -1.23 25.32
C SER A 244 13.90 -2.04 25.17
N TRP A 245 13.79 -2.83 24.08
CA TRP A 245 12.67 -3.76 23.90
C TRP A 245 12.64 -4.82 25.01
N MET A 246 13.78 -5.43 25.34
CA MET A 246 13.90 -6.44 26.42
C MET A 246 13.53 -5.86 27.80
N ALA A 247 13.81 -4.59 28.04
CA ALA A 247 13.48 -3.88 29.28
C ALA A 247 12.02 -3.40 29.36
N CYS A 248 11.21 -3.65 28.32
CA CYS A 248 9.84 -3.15 28.21
C CYS A 248 9.75 -1.61 28.13
N GLU A 249 10.82 -0.94 27.68
CA GLU A 249 10.90 0.52 27.61
C GLU A 249 10.37 1.08 26.28
N SER A 250 10.42 0.27 25.21
CA SER A 250 9.96 0.68 23.88
C SER A 250 9.28 -0.49 23.13
N HIS A 251 8.55 -0.16 22.06
CA HIS A 251 8.07 -1.14 21.07
C HIS A 251 7.26 -2.32 21.65
N LEU A 252 6.35 -2.03 22.59
CA LEU A 252 5.56 -3.07 23.31
C LEU A 252 4.73 -3.96 22.37
N GLU A 253 4.18 -3.36 21.31
CA GLU A 253 3.33 -3.99 20.29
C GLU A 253 4.13 -4.47 19.05
N LEU A 254 5.45 -4.51 19.12
CA LEU A 254 6.27 -4.95 17.99
C LEU A 254 6.01 -6.44 17.69
N GLU A 255 5.74 -6.71 16.42
CA GLU A 255 5.57 -8.03 15.82
C GLU A 255 6.76 -8.36 14.92
N TYR A 256 7.18 -7.42 14.05
CA TYR A 256 8.25 -7.62 13.09
C TYR A 256 9.19 -6.42 13.03
N PHE A 257 10.49 -6.68 13.03
CA PHE A 257 11.51 -5.69 12.75
C PHE A 257 12.53 -6.23 11.75
N ASN A 258 12.74 -5.50 10.66
CA ASN A 258 13.66 -5.87 9.60
C ASN A 258 14.54 -4.70 9.19
N ILE A 259 15.85 -4.90 9.25
CA ILE A 259 16.84 -3.91 8.82
C ILE A 259 17.96 -4.54 7.99
N ASN A 260 18.74 -3.70 7.31
CA ASN A 260 19.99 -4.13 6.71
C ASN A 260 21.07 -4.23 7.80
N VAL A 261 22.08 -5.05 7.59
CA VAL A 261 23.30 -5.03 8.41
C VAL A 261 24.52 -5.08 7.49
N SER A 262 25.69 -4.70 8.02
CA SER A 262 26.95 -4.66 7.25
C SER A 262 27.44 -6.06 6.86
N GLY A 263 27.17 -7.07 7.69
CA GLY A 263 27.66 -8.43 7.52
C GLY A 263 27.32 -9.33 8.69
N PRO A 264 27.82 -10.59 8.69
CA PRO A 264 27.67 -11.49 9.84
C PRO A 264 28.37 -10.96 11.10
N GLU A 265 29.46 -10.18 10.97
CA GLU A 265 30.23 -9.63 12.09
C GLU A 265 29.39 -8.63 12.91
N ALA A 266 28.45 -7.93 12.28
CA ALA A 266 27.50 -7.04 12.97
C ALA A 266 26.71 -7.79 14.06
N MET A 267 26.43 -9.07 13.85
CA MET A 267 25.69 -9.88 14.82
C MET A 267 26.46 -10.08 16.13
N GLU A 268 27.79 -10.05 16.12
CA GLU A 268 28.61 -10.17 17.33
C GLU A 268 28.38 -8.98 18.27
N VAL A 269 28.20 -7.78 17.70
CA VAL A 269 27.91 -6.56 18.44
C VAL A 269 26.43 -6.48 18.81
N ILE A 270 25.54 -6.78 17.87
CA ILE A 270 24.08 -6.69 18.07
C ILE A 270 23.62 -7.68 19.14
N MET A 271 24.16 -8.91 19.15
CA MET A 271 23.76 -9.98 20.06
C MET A 271 24.57 -10.03 21.36
N ASP A 272 25.34 -8.99 21.70
CA ASP A 272 25.92 -8.80 23.04
C ASP A 272 24.83 -8.47 24.08
N LEU A 273 24.01 -9.47 24.36
CA LEU A 273 22.84 -9.48 25.24
C LEU A 273 22.46 -10.94 25.61
N PRO A 274 21.69 -11.16 26.68
CA PRO A 274 21.22 -12.51 27.03
C PRO A 274 20.34 -13.12 25.93
N HIS A 275 20.73 -14.28 25.41
CA HIS A 275 20.02 -15.00 24.35
C HIS A 275 20.18 -16.53 24.47
N GLU A 276 19.28 -17.27 23.83
CA GLU A 276 19.32 -18.73 23.69
C GLU A 276 19.35 -19.11 22.21
N GLU A 277 20.18 -20.07 21.80
CA GLU A 277 20.16 -20.57 20.41
C GLU A 277 18.87 -21.33 20.14
N THR A 278 18.21 -21.03 19.01
CA THR A 278 16.99 -21.73 18.60
C THR A 278 17.13 -22.33 17.19
N PRO A 279 16.79 -23.61 17.01
CA PRO A 279 16.71 -24.22 15.68
C PRO A 279 15.46 -23.75 14.91
N ASP A 280 14.49 -23.12 15.59
CA ASP A 280 13.19 -22.77 15.02
C ASP A 280 13.19 -21.46 14.23
N SER A 281 13.99 -21.43 13.17
CA SER A 281 13.93 -20.37 12.15
C SER A 281 12.72 -20.52 11.21
N LYS A 282 11.78 -21.44 11.47
CA LYS A 282 10.69 -21.74 10.52
C LYS A 282 9.67 -20.61 10.42
N ALA A 283 9.35 -19.96 11.54
CA ALA A 283 8.47 -18.78 11.55
C ALA A 283 9.03 -17.67 10.63
N ILE A 284 10.34 -17.43 10.68
CA ILE A 284 11.03 -16.42 9.86
C ILE A 284 11.06 -16.83 8.39
N LYS A 285 11.29 -18.11 8.08
CA LYS A 285 11.28 -18.62 6.69
C LYS A 285 9.91 -18.56 6.03
N LYS A 286 8.83 -18.58 6.82
CA LYS A 286 7.45 -18.51 6.32
C LYS A 286 7.01 -17.07 6.06
N GLU A 287 7.37 -16.15 6.95
CA GLU A 287 6.93 -14.74 6.89
C GLU A 287 7.84 -13.87 6.01
N PHE A 288 9.12 -14.20 5.90
CA PHE A 288 10.04 -13.54 4.99
C PHE A 288 10.31 -14.48 3.81
N SER A 289 10.00 -14.05 2.59
CA SER A 289 10.22 -14.81 1.36
C SER A 289 11.70 -15.15 1.17
N HIS A 290 12.10 -16.37 1.55
CA HIS A 290 13.40 -16.97 1.26
C HIS A 290 14.68 -16.29 1.81
N PRO A 291 14.75 -15.85 3.09
CA PRO A 291 16.06 -15.60 3.68
C PRO A 291 16.83 -16.92 3.80
N LYS A 292 18.07 -16.95 3.32
CA LYS A 292 19.05 -17.97 3.74
C LYS A 292 19.43 -17.69 5.19
N VAL A 293 18.52 -18.04 6.12
CA VAL A 293 18.73 -17.88 7.57
C VAL A 293 19.82 -18.84 8.01
N LYS A 294 20.89 -18.32 8.61
CA LYS A 294 22.00 -19.15 9.10
C LYS A 294 21.73 -19.64 10.53
N ASN A 295 21.54 -18.72 11.47
CA ASN A 295 21.33 -18.99 12.90
C ASN A 295 20.16 -18.14 13.43
N GLY A 296 19.42 -18.69 14.40
CA GLY A 296 18.36 -17.98 15.13
C GLY A 296 18.62 -17.98 16.62
N PHE A 297 18.27 -16.89 17.28
CA PHE A 297 18.48 -16.66 18.70
C PHE A 297 17.19 -16.14 19.33
N ASP A 298 16.76 -16.73 20.43
CA ASP A 298 15.64 -16.23 21.20
C ASP A 298 16.14 -15.26 22.26
N ILE A 299 15.51 -14.08 22.31
CA ILE A 299 15.71 -13.07 23.34
C ILE A 299 14.41 -12.91 24.14
N ARG A 300 14.54 -12.66 25.44
CA ARG A 300 13.40 -12.59 26.37
C ARG A 300 13.22 -11.18 26.89
N ARG A 301 11.99 -10.69 26.82
CA ARG A 301 11.54 -9.43 27.39
C ARG A 301 11.19 -9.60 28.87
N CYS A 302 11.25 -8.50 29.62
CA CYS A 302 11.05 -8.44 31.07
C CYS A 302 9.70 -9.02 31.56
N ASP A 303 8.68 -8.94 30.70
CA ASP A 303 7.32 -9.46 30.92
C ASP A 303 7.15 -10.93 30.49
N GLY A 304 8.22 -11.58 30.04
CA GLY A 304 8.23 -12.96 29.58
C GLY A 304 7.98 -13.16 28.09
N LYS A 305 7.66 -12.11 27.32
CA LYS A 305 7.51 -12.20 25.86
C LYS A 305 8.84 -12.61 25.22
N VAL A 306 8.78 -13.39 24.15
CA VAL A 306 9.97 -13.91 23.47
C VAL A 306 9.99 -13.39 22.04
N ALA A 307 11.16 -13.01 21.56
CA ALA A 307 11.38 -12.72 20.16
C ALA A 307 12.51 -13.59 19.61
N THR A 308 12.31 -14.10 18.40
CA THR A 308 13.35 -14.79 17.64
C THR A 308 14.04 -13.79 16.72
N VAL A 309 15.36 -13.69 16.86
CA VAL A 309 16.26 -12.86 16.08
C VAL A 309 17.09 -13.73 15.15
N CYS A 310 17.19 -13.34 13.89
CA CYS A 310 17.95 -14.08 12.88
C CYS A 310 18.77 -13.15 12.01
N TYR A 311 19.88 -13.72 11.55
CA TYR A 311 20.64 -13.20 10.43
C TYR A 311 20.34 -13.99 9.16
N GLY A 312 20.18 -13.28 8.05
CA GLY A 312 20.04 -13.92 6.74
C GLY A 312 20.40 -12.99 5.59
N ASN A 313 20.29 -13.53 4.38
CA ASN A 313 20.49 -12.77 3.15
C ASN A 313 19.15 -12.66 2.40
N TYR A 314 18.83 -11.46 1.92
CA TYR A 314 17.70 -11.21 1.02
C TYR A 314 18.17 -10.36 -0.15
N ILE A 315 18.05 -10.88 -1.38
CA ILE A 315 18.54 -10.26 -2.63
C ILE A 315 20.00 -9.80 -2.46
N ASP A 316 20.87 -10.73 -2.04
CA ASP A 316 22.31 -10.52 -1.81
C ASP A 316 22.70 -9.41 -0.83
N LYS A 317 21.74 -8.90 -0.03
CA LYS A 317 22.01 -7.99 1.08
C LYS A 317 21.91 -8.73 2.40
N HIS A 318 22.80 -8.40 3.32
CA HIS A 318 22.78 -8.87 4.70
C HIS A 318 21.64 -8.21 5.48
N ARG A 319 20.94 -9.02 6.29
CA ARG A 319 19.70 -8.65 6.96
C ARG A 319 19.65 -9.16 8.39
N PHE A 320 19.14 -8.29 9.24
CA PHE A 320 18.67 -8.63 10.58
C PHE A 320 17.14 -8.76 10.55
N PHE A 321 16.63 -9.82 11.15
CA PHE A 321 15.20 -10.10 11.29
C PHE A 321 14.88 -10.34 12.75
N MET A 322 13.78 -9.78 13.22
CA MET A 322 13.21 -10.08 14.52
C MET A 322 11.71 -10.33 14.36
N ILE A 323 11.23 -11.42 14.95
CA ILE A 323 9.80 -11.74 15.10
C ILE A 323 9.50 -11.89 16.58
N THR A 324 8.45 -11.24 17.05
CA THR A 324 7.95 -11.38 18.41
C THR A 324 6.78 -12.37 18.46
N HIS A 325 6.76 -13.26 19.45
CA HIS A 325 5.75 -14.32 19.64
C HIS A 325 4.73 -14.02 20.73
#